data_AF-A0A9D5K055-F1
#
_entry.id   AF-A0A9D5K055-F1
#
_cell.length_a   1.000
_cell.length_b   1.000
_cell.length_c   1.000
_cell.angle_alpha   90.00
_cell.angle_beta   90.00
_cell.angle_gamma   90.00
#
_symmetry.space_group_name_H-M   'P 1'
#
loop_
_entity.id
_entity.type
_entity.pdbx_description
1 polymer ?
#
loop_
_entity_poly.entity_id
_entity_poly.type
_entity_poly.pdbx_seq_one_letter_code
_entity_poly.pdbx_strand_id
1 'polypeptide(L)'
;MAYKASHTVSHDTLSAYLKAIGKIPVTTREEEVTLAERIQHGDSEAIKRLVEGNLRFVVKVAQGYQGCGMSLPDLINEGNIGPLEAATRFDASKGVKFISYGVWWIRQAIMQALAEQSGAVRLPLKQAGLLYKLGQSYSELLQRNDGKEPTPEELAKHLNVSQKEIENILRVSRSYLSLDAPLSDGDDSTFIDLMEAKQYPPVDQSLVNQSIDELLDEMLSEVSKREEVVLRLRYGLSFNQPFSSQEIAEYLNIPEKDVIDRERRALKLINTKMKTEEREVLKQLYGIEQSAPVPLETVAETLGLKEREIRKLELNARQELEKLLKPREEIIIRLRYGIDYNASMTLEEVGMRLGLTRERIRQIEDKAKKRLRYHAQQRRLSDYLN
;
A
#
# COMPACT_ATOMS: atom_id res chain seq x y z
N MET A 1 20.45 24.01 0.66
CA MET A 1 20.27 25.47 0.41
C MET A 1 19.43 25.82 -0.84
N ALA A 2 19.29 24.94 -1.84
CA ALA A 2 18.52 25.23 -3.06
C ALA A 2 16.98 25.31 -2.86
N TYR A 3 16.43 24.62 -1.86
CA TYR A 3 14.97 24.55 -1.63
C TYR A 3 14.36 25.86 -1.09
N LYS A 4 15.16 26.72 -0.45
CA LYS A 4 14.70 28.04 0.03
C LYS A 4 14.69 29.09 -1.09
N ALA A 5 15.52 28.95 -2.11
CA ALA A 5 15.66 29.94 -3.18
C ALA A 5 14.49 29.94 -4.18
N SER A 6 13.88 28.78 -4.45
CA SER A 6 12.71 28.68 -5.34
C SER A 6 11.44 29.27 -4.73
N HIS A 7 11.27 29.18 -3.41
CA HIS A 7 10.17 29.81 -2.67
C HIS A 7 10.31 31.34 -2.55
N THR A 8 11.52 31.88 -2.49
CA THR A 8 11.72 33.34 -2.38
C THR A 8 11.41 34.07 -3.68
N VAL A 9 11.74 33.49 -4.85
CA VAL A 9 11.49 34.12 -6.16
C VAL A 9 10.00 34.19 -6.48
N SER A 10 9.23 33.16 -6.12
CA SER A 10 7.78 33.08 -6.35
C SER A 10 6.97 34.03 -5.45
N HIS A 11 7.46 34.34 -4.24
CA HIS A 11 6.85 35.36 -3.37
C HIS A 11 7.03 36.79 -3.92
N ASP A 12 8.17 37.07 -4.57
CA ASP A 12 8.44 38.37 -5.20
C ASP A 12 7.56 38.60 -6.44
N THR A 13 7.35 37.56 -7.26
CA THR A 13 6.46 37.65 -8.43
C THR A 13 5.00 37.87 -8.04
N LEU A 14 4.51 37.17 -7.01
CA LEU A 14 3.14 37.35 -6.51
C LEU A 14 2.95 38.77 -5.94
N SER A 15 3.92 39.27 -5.19
CA SER A 15 3.87 40.61 -4.59
C SER A 15 3.85 41.71 -5.67
N ALA A 16 4.64 41.55 -6.74
CA ALA A 16 4.61 42.45 -7.89
C ALA A 16 3.23 42.44 -8.59
N TYR A 17 2.64 41.26 -8.78
CA TYR A 17 1.29 41.12 -9.35
C TYR A 17 0.21 41.78 -8.48
N LEU A 18 0.20 41.52 -7.17
CA LEU A 18 -0.75 42.13 -6.23
C LEU A 18 -0.65 43.66 -6.21
N LYS A 19 0.58 44.20 -6.34
CA LYS A 19 0.82 45.65 -6.45
C LYS A 19 0.33 46.22 -7.77
N ALA A 20 0.46 45.48 -8.87
CA ALA A 20 -0.04 45.89 -10.19
C ALA A 20 -1.57 45.97 -10.22
N ILE A 21 -2.27 44.92 -9.77
CA ILE A 21 -3.74 44.91 -9.73
C ILE A 21 -4.32 45.90 -8.71
N GLY A 22 -3.56 46.24 -7.67
CA GLY A 22 -3.97 47.23 -6.66
C GLY A 22 -4.06 48.66 -7.21
N LYS A 23 -3.34 48.97 -8.31
CA LYS A 23 -3.39 50.28 -8.98
C LYS A 23 -4.59 50.45 -9.90
N ILE A 24 -5.24 49.35 -10.28
CA ILE A 24 -6.35 49.36 -11.23
C ILE A 24 -7.62 49.84 -10.50
N PRO A 25 -8.35 50.84 -11.03
CA PRO A 25 -9.59 51.30 -10.44
C PRO A 25 -10.70 50.25 -10.58
N VAL A 26 -11.44 50.05 -9.49
CA VAL A 26 -12.60 49.16 -9.43
C VAL A 26 -13.70 49.71 -10.36
N THR A 27 -14.37 48.84 -11.11
CA THR A 27 -15.47 49.23 -11.99
C THR A 27 -16.68 49.67 -11.17
N THR A 28 -17.28 50.80 -11.56
CA THR A 28 -18.56 51.26 -10.98
C THR A 28 -19.75 50.56 -11.65
N ARG A 29 -20.93 50.62 -11.03
CA ARG A 29 -22.14 49.98 -11.58
C ARG A 29 -22.55 50.59 -12.93
N GLU A 30 -22.37 51.89 -13.10
CA GLU A 30 -22.68 52.60 -14.35
C GLU A 30 -21.68 52.19 -15.45
N GLU A 31 -20.39 52.11 -15.11
CA GLU A 31 -19.37 51.60 -16.02
C GLU A 31 -19.65 50.15 -16.44
N GLU A 32 -20.07 49.27 -15.53
CA GLU A 32 -20.40 47.86 -15.84
C GLU A 32 -21.50 47.76 -16.91
N VAL A 33 -22.52 48.63 -16.88
CA VAL A 33 -23.59 48.65 -17.88
C VAL A 33 -23.04 49.07 -19.24
N THR A 34 -22.28 50.17 -19.29
CA THR A 34 -21.70 50.66 -20.56
C THR A 34 -20.72 49.67 -21.18
N LEU A 35 -19.95 48.97 -20.35
CA LEU A 35 -19.01 47.94 -20.79
C LEU A 35 -19.78 46.72 -21.30
N ALA A 36 -20.84 46.28 -20.61
CA ALA A 36 -21.65 45.15 -21.05
C ALA A 36 -22.29 45.39 -22.43
N GLU A 37 -22.82 46.60 -22.68
CA GLU A 37 -23.36 46.96 -23.99
C GLU A 37 -22.29 46.93 -25.08
N ARG A 38 -21.09 47.45 -24.81
CA ARG A 38 -19.95 47.38 -25.75
C ARG A 38 -19.49 45.95 -26.02
N ILE A 39 -19.51 45.09 -25.01
CA ILE A 39 -19.12 43.67 -25.13
C ILE A 39 -20.10 42.91 -26.05
N GLN A 40 -21.40 43.21 -26.00
CA GLN A 40 -22.38 42.62 -26.93
C GLN A 40 -22.10 42.97 -28.40
N HIS A 41 -21.45 44.12 -28.65
CA HIS A 41 -21.00 44.54 -29.98
C HIS A 41 -19.63 43.93 -30.38
N GLY A 42 -19.05 43.06 -29.56
CA GLY A 42 -17.78 42.37 -29.84
C GLY A 42 -16.52 43.16 -29.49
N ASP A 43 -16.62 44.20 -28.66
CA ASP A 43 -15.48 45.03 -28.27
C ASP A 43 -14.55 44.31 -27.27
N SER A 44 -13.36 43.95 -27.74
CA SER A 44 -12.34 43.26 -26.93
C SER A 44 -11.70 44.13 -25.85
N GLU A 45 -11.67 45.46 -26.01
CA GLU A 45 -11.12 46.37 -25.00
C GLU A 45 -12.06 46.50 -23.81
N ALA A 46 -13.37 46.48 -24.07
CA ALA A 46 -14.39 46.50 -23.03
C ALA A 46 -14.31 45.24 -22.14
N ILE A 47 -14.07 44.06 -22.72
CA ILE A 47 -13.83 42.81 -21.97
C ILE A 47 -12.61 42.96 -21.05
N LYS A 48 -11.47 43.41 -21.61
CA LYS A 48 -10.24 43.59 -20.84
C LYS A 48 -10.45 44.52 -19.65
N ARG A 49 -11.08 45.69 -19.88
CA ARG A 49 -11.33 46.67 -18.83
C ARG A 49 -12.25 46.14 -17.72
N LEU A 50 -13.28 45.38 -18.10
CA LEU A 50 -14.22 44.75 -17.15
C LEU A 50 -13.52 43.69 -16.31
N VAL A 51 -12.68 42.84 -16.92
CA VAL A 51 -11.93 41.80 -16.21
C VAL A 51 -10.88 42.42 -15.28
N GLU A 52 -10.09 43.38 -15.77
CA GLU A 52 -9.03 44.07 -15.01
C GLU A 52 -9.57 44.75 -13.74
N GLY A 53 -10.74 45.39 -13.83
CA GLY A 53 -11.39 46.03 -12.69
C GLY A 53 -11.82 45.05 -11.59
N ASN A 54 -11.93 43.76 -11.92
CA ASN A 54 -12.42 42.71 -11.04
C ASN A 54 -11.34 41.68 -10.62
N LEU A 55 -10.08 41.83 -11.05
CA LEU A 55 -8.98 40.91 -10.70
C LEU A 55 -8.74 40.79 -9.19
N ARG A 56 -8.93 41.88 -8.43
CA ARG A 56 -8.82 41.87 -6.96
C ARG A 56 -9.83 40.93 -6.31
N PHE A 57 -11.02 40.80 -6.92
CA PHE A 57 -12.05 39.91 -6.44
C PHE A 57 -11.67 38.44 -6.70
N VAL A 58 -11.04 38.14 -7.84
CA VAL A 58 -10.52 36.79 -8.16
C VAL A 58 -9.53 36.33 -7.10
N VAL A 59 -8.59 37.20 -6.71
CA VAL A 59 -7.60 36.89 -5.65
C VAL A 59 -8.30 36.54 -4.33
N LYS A 60 -9.33 37.30 -3.94
CA LYS A 60 -10.11 37.02 -2.72
C LYS A 60 -10.82 35.67 -2.79
N VAL A 61 -11.35 35.29 -3.95
CA VAL A 61 -11.99 33.98 -4.14
C VAL A 61 -10.94 32.86 -4.09
N ALA A 62 -9.82 33.02 -4.80
CA ALA A 62 -8.73 32.04 -4.86
C ALA A 62 -8.08 31.78 -3.49
N GLN A 63 -7.98 32.79 -2.62
CA GLN A 63 -7.52 32.62 -1.24
C GLN A 63 -8.34 31.59 -0.45
N GLY A 64 -9.65 31.48 -0.73
CA GLY A 64 -10.50 30.47 -0.10
C GLY A 64 -10.17 29.03 -0.49
N TYR A 65 -9.45 28.82 -1.59
CA TYR A 65 -9.05 27.51 -2.13
C TYR A 65 -7.60 27.15 -1.81
N GLN A 66 -6.91 27.94 -0.98
CA GLN A 66 -5.56 27.62 -0.52
C GLN A 66 -5.55 26.34 0.30
N GLY A 67 -4.47 25.56 0.16
CA GLY A 67 -4.32 24.29 0.88
C GLY A 67 -5.01 23.09 0.22
N CYS A 68 -5.69 23.27 -0.92
CA CYS A 68 -6.29 22.16 -1.67
C CYS A 68 -5.31 21.43 -2.63
N GLY A 69 -4.01 21.73 -2.58
CA GLY A 69 -2.98 21.03 -3.36
C GLY A 69 -2.43 21.77 -4.59
N MET A 70 -2.77 23.06 -4.75
CA MET A 70 -2.24 23.95 -5.78
C MET A 70 -1.71 25.24 -5.12
N SER A 71 -0.71 25.87 -5.72
CA SER A 71 -0.14 27.12 -5.20
C SER A 71 -1.11 28.29 -5.39
N LEU A 72 -1.03 29.32 -4.52
CA LEU A 72 -1.90 30.50 -4.66
C LEU A 72 -1.71 31.23 -6.02
N PRO A 73 -0.48 31.45 -6.53
CA PRO A 73 -0.29 32.01 -7.86
C PRO A 73 -1.02 31.22 -8.97
N ASP A 74 -0.95 29.89 -8.92
CA ASP A 74 -1.60 29.04 -9.93
C ASP A 74 -3.12 29.09 -9.82
N LEU A 75 -3.66 29.07 -8.59
CA LEU A 75 -5.09 29.25 -8.34
C LEU A 75 -5.60 30.60 -8.85
N ILE A 76 -4.80 31.66 -8.72
CA ILE A 76 -5.14 32.99 -9.25
C ILE A 76 -5.12 32.98 -10.78
N ASN A 77 -4.10 32.37 -11.39
CA ASN A 77 -3.98 32.29 -12.86
C ASN A 77 -5.18 31.56 -13.48
N GLU A 78 -5.54 30.40 -12.92
CA GLU A 78 -6.69 29.63 -13.36
C GLU A 78 -8.01 30.36 -13.07
N GLY A 79 -8.09 31.01 -11.90
CA GLY A 79 -9.23 31.85 -11.53
C GLY A 79 -9.45 33.04 -12.46
N ASN A 80 -8.39 33.60 -13.06
CA ASN A 80 -8.48 34.72 -13.99
C ASN A 80 -9.14 34.35 -15.34
N ILE A 81 -9.22 33.05 -15.67
CA ILE A 81 -9.93 32.56 -16.86
C ILE A 81 -11.45 32.72 -16.68
N GLY A 82 -11.96 32.50 -15.47
CA GLY A 82 -13.41 32.57 -15.17
C GLY A 82 -14.08 33.90 -15.53
N PRO A 83 -13.56 35.07 -15.10
CA PRO A 83 -14.12 36.37 -15.47
C PRO A 83 -14.13 36.65 -16.96
N LEU A 84 -13.17 36.10 -17.71
CA LEU A 84 -13.12 36.25 -19.16
C LEU A 84 -14.34 35.59 -19.81
N GLU A 85 -14.65 34.34 -19.41
CA GLU A 85 -15.85 33.64 -19.86
C GLU A 85 -17.13 34.33 -19.37
N ALA A 86 -17.14 34.78 -18.10
CA ALA A 86 -18.27 35.48 -17.51
C ALA A 86 -18.60 36.79 -18.26
N ALA A 87 -17.57 37.55 -18.65
CA ALA A 87 -17.73 38.82 -19.37
C ALA A 87 -18.45 38.64 -20.70
N THR A 88 -18.15 37.57 -21.45
CA THR A 88 -18.79 37.30 -22.75
C THR A 88 -20.29 37.00 -22.65
N ARG A 89 -20.75 36.49 -21.49
CA ARG A 89 -22.14 36.06 -21.26
C ARG A 89 -22.90 36.97 -20.28
N PHE A 90 -22.27 38.04 -19.83
CA PHE A 90 -22.85 38.94 -18.85
C PHE A 90 -23.95 39.80 -19.48
N ASP A 91 -25.06 39.93 -18.75
CA ASP A 91 -26.22 40.70 -19.18
C ASP A 91 -26.57 41.73 -18.11
N ALA A 92 -26.30 43.00 -18.42
CA ALA A 92 -26.53 44.13 -17.52
C ALA A 92 -28.02 44.47 -17.32
N SER A 93 -28.90 44.02 -18.23
CA SER A 93 -30.34 44.30 -18.15
C SER A 93 -31.00 43.66 -16.90
N LYS A 94 -30.39 42.60 -16.36
CA LYS A 94 -30.86 41.88 -15.17
C LYS A 94 -30.62 42.64 -13.85
N GLY A 95 -29.95 43.80 -13.90
CA GLY A 95 -29.74 44.68 -12.75
C GLY A 95 -28.81 44.14 -11.65
N VAL A 96 -28.18 42.98 -11.88
CA VAL A 96 -27.20 42.36 -10.97
C VAL A 96 -25.79 42.88 -11.26
N LYS A 97 -24.95 42.98 -10.22
CA LYS A 97 -23.54 43.36 -10.38
C LYS A 97 -22.79 42.26 -11.13
N PHE A 98 -21.78 42.63 -11.92
CA PHE A 98 -20.94 41.67 -12.64
C PHE A 98 -20.37 40.60 -11.72
N ILE A 99 -19.82 41.00 -10.57
CA ILE A 99 -19.22 40.09 -9.59
C ILE A 99 -20.21 39.01 -9.14
N SER A 100 -21.49 39.33 -8.93
CA SER A 100 -22.50 38.37 -8.48
C SER A 100 -22.66 37.19 -9.44
N TYR A 101 -22.50 37.43 -10.74
CA TYR A 101 -22.49 36.40 -11.78
C TYR A 101 -21.11 35.78 -11.94
N GLY A 102 -20.05 36.60 -11.97
CA GLY A 102 -18.67 36.18 -12.18
C GLY A 102 -18.13 35.22 -11.12
N VAL A 103 -18.63 35.28 -9.87
CA VAL A 103 -18.21 34.34 -8.81
C VAL A 103 -18.37 32.88 -9.24
N TRP A 104 -19.48 32.54 -9.91
CA TRP A 104 -19.73 31.16 -10.34
C TRP A 104 -18.68 30.67 -11.33
N TRP A 105 -18.32 31.51 -12.31
CA TRP A 105 -17.29 31.20 -13.30
C TRP A 105 -15.89 31.12 -12.70
N ILE A 106 -15.55 32.03 -11.77
CA ILE A 106 -14.28 31.97 -11.04
C ILE A 106 -14.16 30.66 -10.27
N ARG A 107 -15.21 30.28 -9.52
CA ARG A 107 -15.20 29.03 -8.75
C ARG A 107 -15.12 27.80 -9.65
N GLN A 108 -15.83 27.82 -10.78
CA GLN A 108 -15.83 26.72 -11.74
C GLN A 108 -14.44 26.52 -12.35
N ALA A 109 -13.78 27.61 -12.78
CA ALA A 109 -12.43 27.56 -13.34
C ALA A 109 -11.42 27.01 -12.31
N ILE A 110 -11.45 27.52 -11.07
CA ILE A 110 -10.58 27.03 -9.99
C ILE A 110 -10.86 25.56 -9.67
N MET A 111 -12.13 25.14 -9.60
CA MET A 111 -12.52 23.76 -9.33
C MET A 111 -12.10 22.81 -10.46
N GLN A 112 -12.22 23.23 -11.71
CA GLN A 112 -11.76 22.47 -12.86
C GLN A 112 -10.25 22.30 -12.82
N ALA A 113 -9.50 23.40 -12.62
CA ALA A 113 -8.06 23.35 -12.49
C ALA A 113 -7.61 22.47 -11.33
N LEU A 114 -8.29 22.54 -10.19
CA LEU A 114 -8.04 21.66 -9.06
C LEU A 114 -8.27 20.19 -9.45
N ALA A 115 -9.38 19.85 -10.11
CA ALA A 115 -9.64 18.48 -10.53
C ALA A 115 -8.59 17.95 -11.54
N GLU A 116 -8.04 18.81 -12.39
CA GLU A 116 -7.09 18.41 -13.43
C GLU A 116 -5.63 18.41 -12.98
N GLN A 117 -5.25 19.36 -12.13
CA GLN A 117 -3.87 19.67 -11.77
C GLN A 117 -3.60 19.53 -10.26
N SER A 118 -4.56 19.09 -9.42
CA SER A 118 -4.30 18.91 -7.98
C SER A 118 -3.38 17.74 -7.71
N GLY A 119 -2.16 18.02 -7.26
CA GLY A 119 -1.24 17.04 -6.70
C GLY A 119 -0.75 15.97 -7.70
N ALA A 120 -0.11 14.92 -7.17
CA ALA A 120 0.45 13.84 -7.99
C ALA A 120 -0.60 12.87 -8.55
N VAL A 121 -1.82 12.86 -7.98
CA VAL A 121 -2.94 12.00 -8.43
C VAL A 121 -4.16 12.86 -8.73
N ARG A 122 -4.63 12.77 -9.97
CA ARG A 122 -5.80 13.49 -10.47
C ARG A 122 -7.06 13.11 -9.69
N LEU A 123 -7.78 14.12 -9.22
CA LEU A 123 -9.04 13.96 -8.47
C LEU A 123 -10.24 14.28 -9.37
N PRO A 124 -11.32 13.48 -9.36
CA PRO A 124 -12.53 13.88 -10.08
C PRO A 124 -13.21 15.09 -9.42
N LEU A 125 -13.96 15.86 -10.21
CA LEU A 125 -14.62 17.12 -9.79
C LEU A 125 -15.44 17.00 -8.51
N LYS A 126 -16.19 15.90 -8.34
CA LYS A 126 -17.02 15.69 -7.13
C LYS A 126 -16.16 15.61 -5.86
N GLN A 127 -15.03 14.93 -5.94
CA GLN A 127 -14.10 14.74 -4.83
C GLN A 127 -13.31 16.02 -4.54
N ALA A 128 -12.91 16.76 -5.58
CA ALA A 128 -12.29 18.08 -5.44
C ALA A 128 -13.24 19.08 -4.73
N GLY A 129 -14.52 19.08 -5.10
CA GLY A 129 -15.55 19.89 -4.44
C GLY A 129 -15.78 19.51 -2.98
N LEU A 130 -15.76 18.22 -2.65
CA LEU A 130 -15.86 17.75 -1.27
C LEU A 130 -14.62 18.14 -0.45
N LEU A 131 -13.42 18.08 -1.02
CA LEU A 131 -12.18 18.51 -0.36
C LEU A 131 -12.25 19.98 0.07
N TYR A 132 -12.76 20.85 -0.79
CA TYR A 132 -12.97 22.26 -0.46
C TYR A 132 -13.97 22.45 0.68
N LYS A 133 -15.13 21.80 0.60
CA LYS A 133 -16.15 21.87 1.65
C LYS A 133 -15.64 21.32 2.98
N LEU A 134 -14.81 20.27 2.91
CA LEU A 134 -14.14 19.68 4.07
C LEU A 134 -13.17 20.69 4.68
N GLY A 135 -12.32 21.35 3.89
CA GLY A 135 -11.41 22.40 4.38
C GLY A 135 -12.14 23.55 5.08
N GLN A 136 -13.27 24.01 4.52
CA GLN A 136 -14.12 25.02 5.15
C GLN A 136 -14.72 24.54 6.46
N SER A 137 -15.37 23.37 6.45
CA SER A 137 -15.98 22.79 7.66
C SER A 137 -14.93 22.50 8.73
N TYR A 138 -13.72 22.10 8.33
CA TYR A 138 -12.60 21.85 9.22
C TYR A 138 -12.18 23.14 9.94
N SER A 139 -12.03 24.26 9.20
CA SER A 139 -11.71 25.56 9.78
C SER A 139 -12.84 26.11 10.67
N GLU A 140 -14.10 25.93 10.27
CA GLU A 140 -15.26 26.35 11.08
C GLU A 140 -15.37 25.57 12.40
N LEU A 141 -15.19 24.24 12.35
CA LEU A 141 -15.23 23.40 13.55
C LEU A 141 -14.04 23.65 14.46
N LEU A 142 -12.85 23.90 13.90
CA LEU A 142 -11.67 24.31 14.69
C LEU A 142 -11.93 25.60 15.47
N GLN A 143 -12.57 26.59 14.85
CA GLN A 143 -12.93 27.85 15.51
C GLN A 143 -13.99 27.65 16.59
N ARG A 144 -14.99 26.79 16.35
CA ARG A 144 -16.06 26.49 17.33
C ARG A 144 -15.58 25.66 18.52
N ASN A 145 -14.61 24.76 18.31
CA ASN A 145 -14.18 23.77 19.30
C ASN A 145 -12.89 24.18 20.03
N ASP A 146 -12.57 25.48 20.10
CA ASP A 146 -11.39 26.03 20.77
C ASP A 146 -10.06 25.36 20.34
N GLY A 147 -9.91 25.11 19.04
CA GLY A 147 -8.69 24.52 18.47
C GLY A 147 -8.56 23.00 18.58
N LYS A 148 -9.60 22.28 19.03
CA LYS A 148 -9.61 20.81 18.95
C LYS A 148 -9.87 20.34 17.51
N GLU A 149 -9.03 19.43 17.03
CA GLU A 149 -9.19 18.83 15.70
C GLU A 149 -10.53 18.07 15.61
N PRO A 150 -11.40 18.39 14.62
CA PRO A 150 -12.69 17.76 14.47
C PRO A 150 -12.54 16.30 14.05
N THR A 151 -13.40 15.43 14.60
CA THR A 151 -13.38 14.02 14.24
C THR A 151 -14.00 13.78 12.85
N PRO A 152 -13.61 12.70 12.13
CA PRO A 152 -14.24 12.35 10.85
C PRO A 152 -15.77 12.19 10.94
N GLU A 153 -16.29 11.78 12.09
CA GLU A 153 -17.72 11.65 12.36
C GLU A 153 -18.43 13.00 12.48
N GLU A 154 -17.81 13.98 13.14
CA GLU A 154 -18.34 15.34 13.23
C GLU A 154 -18.37 16.02 11.86
N LEU A 155 -17.31 15.83 11.07
CA LEU A 155 -17.25 16.31 9.68
C LEU A 155 -18.33 15.66 8.81
N ALA A 156 -18.58 14.35 8.99
CA ALA A 156 -19.63 13.62 8.27
C ALA A 156 -21.02 14.19 8.56
N LYS A 157 -21.31 14.45 9.84
CA LYS A 157 -22.59 15.05 10.26
C LYS A 157 -22.74 16.47 9.75
N HIS A 158 -21.69 17.28 9.79
CA HIS A 158 -21.74 18.67 9.31
C HIS A 158 -21.97 18.76 7.80
N LEU A 159 -21.33 17.87 7.04
CA LEU A 159 -21.40 17.87 5.57
C LEU A 159 -22.59 17.06 5.01
N ASN A 160 -23.31 16.32 5.84
CA ASN A 160 -24.33 15.33 5.42
C ASN A 160 -23.76 14.30 4.41
N VAL A 161 -22.54 13.83 4.66
CA VAL A 161 -21.83 12.86 3.81
C VAL A 161 -21.51 11.61 4.62
N SER A 162 -21.35 10.46 3.97
CA SER A 162 -20.96 9.22 4.67
C SER A 162 -19.56 9.33 5.28
N GLN A 163 -19.35 8.77 6.48
CA GLN A 163 -18.04 8.73 7.13
C GLN A 163 -16.97 8.09 6.23
N LYS A 164 -17.35 7.02 5.51
CA LYS A 164 -16.46 6.33 4.56
C LYS A 164 -15.97 7.25 3.43
N GLU A 165 -16.83 8.12 2.91
CA GLU A 165 -16.42 9.08 1.87
C GLU A 165 -15.42 10.11 2.40
N ILE A 166 -15.61 10.60 3.62
CA ILE A 166 -14.66 11.53 4.26
C ILE A 166 -13.33 10.85 4.55
N GLU A 167 -13.33 9.62 5.06
CA GLU A 167 -12.10 8.87 5.27
C GLU A 167 -11.33 8.63 3.96
N ASN A 168 -12.05 8.30 2.88
CA ASN A 168 -11.44 8.14 1.56
C ASN A 168 -10.81 9.45 1.07
N ILE A 169 -11.50 10.59 1.23
CA ILE A 169 -10.96 11.90 0.83
C ILE A 169 -9.75 12.27 1.68
N LEU A 170 -9.81 12.09 3.01
CA LEU A 170 -8.69 12.35 3.91
C LEU A 170 -7.49 11.45 3.63
N ARG A 171 -7.70 10.23 3.11
CA ARG A 171 -6.61 9.35 2.65
C ARG A 171 -5.97 9.87 1.37
N VAL A 172 -6.78 10.33 0.41
CA VAL A 172 -6.26 10.85 -0.87
C VAL A 172 -5.64 12.23 -0.71
N SER A 173 -6.11 13.04 0.23
CA SER A 173 -5.55 14.36 0.54
C SER A 173 -4.27 14.30 1.38
N ARG A 174 -3.79 13.10 1.77
CA ARG A 174 -2.49 12.99 2.45
C ARG A 174 -1.43 13.53 1.51
N SER A 175 -0.65 14.49 2.00
CA SER A 175 0.45 15.09 1.25
C SER A 175 1.41 14.00 0.79
N TYR A 176 1.72 14.02 -0.50
CA TYR A 176 2.75 13.15 -1.07
C TYR A 176 4.07 13.47 -0.40
N LEU A 177 4.71 12.45 0.16
CA LEU A 177 6.07 12.57 0.66
C LEU A 177 7.02 12.31 -0.50
N SER A 178 7.97 13.22 -0.72
CA SER A 178 9.01 12.98 -1.71
C SER A 178 9.88 11.81 -1.24
N LEU A 179 10.14 10.84 -2.12
CA LEU A 179 11.05 9.74 -1.83
C LEU A 179 12.51 10.21 -1.73
N ASP A 180 12.81 11.36 -2.34
CA ASP A 180 14.12 12.01 -2.30
C ASP A 180 14.23 13.00 -1.13
N ALA A 181 13.19 13.14 -0.29
CA ALA A 181 13.30 13.97 0.90
C ALA A 181 14.31 13.33 1.87
N PRO A 182 15.28 14.10 2.39
CA PRO A 182 16.19 13.61 3.41
C PRO A 182 15.39 13.26 4.68
N LEU A 183 15.81 12.19 5.37
CA LEU A 183 15.15 11.72 6.59
C LEU A 183 15.42 12.63 7.80
N SER A 184 16.56 13.32 7.81
CA SER A 184 17.03 14.18 8.88
C SER A 184 17.91 15.29 8.30
N ASP A 185 17.98 16.45 8.97
CA ASP A 185 18.72 17.65 8.52
C ASP A 185 20.27 17.53 8.54
N GLY A 186 20.81 16.31 8.58
CA GLY A 186 22.26 16.05 8.58
C GLY A 186 22.69 14.73 7.93
N ASP A 187 21.75 13.90 7.49
CA ASP A 187 22.04 12.63 6.82
C ASP A 187 21.63 12.70 5.35
N ASP A 188 22.51 12.22 4.46
CA ASP A 188 22.22 12.12 3.01
C ASP A 188 21.22 10.99 2.68
N SER A 189 20.81 10.21 3.69
CA SER A 189 19.87 9.10 3.50
C SER A 189 18.47 9.60 3.16
N THR A 190 17.94 9.07 2.07
CA THR A 190 16.60 9.40 1.55
C THR A 190 15.60 8.29 1.86
N PHE A 191 14.30 8.56 1.67
CA PHE A 191 13.27 7.53 1.85
C PHE A 191 13.45 6.37 0.85
N ILE A 192 13.93 6.63 -0.36
CA ILE A 192 14.16 5.58 -1.36
C ILE A 192 15.23 4.57 -0.90
N ASP A 193 16.25 5.01 -0.17
CA ASP A 193 17.33 4.14 0.32
C ASP A 193 16.83 3.11 1.36
N LEU A 194 15.74 3.44 2.08
CA LEU A 194 15.12 2.55 3.06
C LEU A 194 14.06 1.62 2.46
N MET A 195 13.67 1.83 1.19
CA MET A 195 12.62 1.04 0.56
C MET A 195 13.18 -0.27 -0.01
N GLU A 196 12.64 -1.39 0.48
CA GLU A 196 12.98 -2.72 -0.04
C GLU A 196 12.40 -2.92 -1.45
N ALA A 197 13.26 -3.25 -2.40
CA ALA A 197 12.85 -3.60 -3.76
C ALA A 197 12.10 -4.94 -3.74
N LYS A 198 10.79 -4.91 -3.97
CA LYS A 198 9.92 -6.11 -3.97
C LYS A 198 10.22 -7.13 -5.08
N GLN A 199 11.12 -6.82 -6.01
CA GLN A 199 11.25 -7.55 -7.28
C GLN A 199 12.33 -8.63 -7.32
N TYR A 200 13.21 -8.72 -6.32
CA TYR A 200 14.24 -9.76 -6.34
C TYR A 200 13.85 -10.89 -5.38
N PRO A 201 13.64 -12.12 -5.87
CA PRO A 201 13.70 -13.27 -4.98
C PRO A 201 15.06 -13.23 -4.27
N PRO A 202 15.11 -13.41 -2.94
CA PRO A 202 16.36 -13.48 -2.20
C PRO A 202 17.35 -14.42 -2.90
N VAL A 203 18.63 -14.06 -2.99
CA VAL A 203 19.68 -14.93 -3.56
C VAL A 203 19.66 -16.31 -2.89
N ASP A 204 19.37 -16.33 -1.59
CA ASP A 204 19.13 -17.55 -0.80
C ASP A 204 18.03 -18.46 -1.39
N GLN A 205 16.95 -17.91 -1.95
CA GLN A 205 15.88 -18.71 -2.57
C GLN A 205 16.37 -19.42 -3.84
N SER A 206 17.22 -18.80 -4.64
CA SER A 206 17.78 -19.45 -5.83
C SER A 206 18.71 -20.62 -5.45
N LEU A 207 19.53 -20.45 -4.41
CA LEU A 207 20.37 -21.51 -3.85
C LEU A 207 19.54 -22.64 -3.22
N VAL A 208 18.47 -22.29 -2.49
CA VAL A 208 17.55 -23.27 -1.90
C VAL A 208 16.83 -24.06 -3.00
N ASN A 209 16.32 -23.40 -4.04
CA ASN A 209 15.69 -24.08 -5.17
C ASN A 209 16.67 -25.03 -5.87
N GLN A 210 17.91 -24.59 -6.11
CA GLN A 210 18.93 -25.45 -6.69
C GLN A 210 19.22 -26.69 -5.83
N SER A 211 19.32 -26.54 -4.50
CA SER A 211 19.51 -27.68 -3.59
C SER A 211 18.29 -28.63 -3.56
N ILE A 212 17.08 -28.10 -3.73
CA ILE A 212 15.85 -28.89 -3.82
C ILE A 212 15.84 -29.66 -5.14
N ASP A 213 16.23 -29.03 -6.25
CA ASP A 213 16.31 -29.66 -7.56
C ASP A 213 17.35 -30.80 -7.56
N GLU A 214 18.52 -30.60 -6.95
CA GLU A 214 19.55 -31.64 -6.80
C GLU A 214 19.03 -32.84 -5.97
N LEU A 215 18.34 -32.58 -4.86
CA LEU A 215 17.72 -33.63 -4.04
C LEU A 215 16.60 -34.38 -4.78
N LEU A 216 15.79 -33.65 -5.55
CA LEU A 216 14.72 -34.23 -6.37
C LEU A 216 15.31 -35.12 -7.47
N ASP A 217 16.37 -34.69 -8.14
CA ASP A 217 17.05 -35.48 -9.16
C ASP A 217 17.68 -36.75 -8.55
N GLU A 218 18.26 -36.67 -7.35
CA GLU A 218 18.75 -37.84 -6.61
C GLU A 218 17.61 -38.82 -6.30
N MET A 219 16.49 -38.34 -5.73
CA MET A 219 15.33 -39.17 -5.40
C MET A 219 14.67 -39.80 -6.63
N LEU A 220 14.59 -39.05 -7.74
CA LEU A 220 14.01 -39.51 -8.99
C LEU A 220 14.91 -40.51 -9.72
N SER A 221 16.24 -40.44 -9.54
CA SER A 221 17.19 -41.39 -10.13
C SER A 221 16.99 -42.82 -9.65
N GLU A 222 16.41 -43.01 -8.46
CA GLU A 222 16.13 -44.32 -7.89
C GLU A 222 14.81 -44.93 -8.39
N VAL A 223 13.95 -44.10 -8.97
CA VAL A 223 12.66 -44.50 -9.55
C VAL A 223 12.90 -44.93 -11.01
N SER A 224 12.09 -45.84 -11.55
CA SER A 224 12.29 -46.24 -12.95
C SER A 224 12.08 -45.04 -13.89
N LYS A 225 12.84 -44.97 -14.98
CA LYS A 225 12.73 -43.89 -15.99
C LYS A 225 11.28 -43.65 -16.48
N ARG A 226 10.44 -44.68 -16.46
CA ARG A 226 9.03 -44.60 -16.89
C ARG A 226 8.10 -43.99 -15.83
N GLU A 227 8.47 -44.12 -14.57
CA GLU A 227 7.75 -43.59 -13.41
C GLU A 227 8.20 -42.15 -13.11
N GLU A 228 9.50 -41.87 -13.26
CA GLU A 228 10.07 -40.51 -13.17
C GLU A 228 9.38 -39.54 -14.13
N VAL A 229 9.22 -39.93 -15.41
CA VAL A 229 8.56 -39.10 -16.43
C VAL A 229 7.13 -38.75 -16.03
N VAL A 230 6.40 -39.71 -15.43
CA VAL A 230 5.03 -39.45 -14.94
C VAL A 230 5.04 -38.45 -13.79
N LEU A 231 5.98 -38.57 -12.83
CA LEU A 231 6.10 -37.62 -11.72
C LEU A 231 6.49 -36.21 -12.18
N ARG A 232 7.46 -36.08 -13.09
CA ARG A 232 7.89 -34.78 -13.62
C ARG A 232 6.76 -34.06 -14.36
N LEU A 233 5.97 -34.77 -15.16
CA LEU A 233 4.81 -34.21 -15.86
C LEU A 233 3.65 -33.89 -14.89
N ARG A 234 3.38 -34.77 -13.92
CA ARG A 234 2.28 -34.60 -12.97
C ARG A 234 2.47 -33.42 -12.04
N TYR A 235 3.70 -33.21 -11.55
CA TYR A 235 4.02 -32.16 -10.58
C TYR A 235 4.72 -30.95 -11.20
N GLY A 236 5.00 -30.97 -12.50
CA GLY A 236 5.68 -29.86 -13.18
C GLY A 236 7.13 -29.67 -12.73
N LEU A 237 7.83 -30.72 -12.29
CA LEU A 237 9.21 -30.63 -11.77
C LEU A 237 10.25 -30.21 -12.83
N SER A 238 9.82 -29.95 -14.07
CA SER A 238 10.65 -29.41 -15.15
C SER A 238 9.83 -28.51 -16.11
N PHE A 239 8.59 -28.18 -15.72
CA PHE A 239 7.63 -27.45 -16.55
C PHE A 239 6.91 -26.39 -15.72
N ASN A 240 6.53 -25.27 -16.34
CA ASN A 240 5.83 -24.18 -15.64
C ASN A 240 4.43 -24.56 -15.12
N GLN A 241 3.88 -25.72 -15.51
CA GLN A 241 2.53 -26.13 -15.12
C GLN A 241 2.44 -27.66 -14.93
N PRO A 242 1.74 -28.14 -13.88
CA PRO A 242 1.44 -29.56 -13.70
C PRO A 242 0.36 -30.03 -14.70
N PHE A 243 0.50 -31.27 -15.19
CA PHE A 243 -0.45 -31.89 -16.11
C PHE A 243 -1.46 -32.81 -15.41
N SER A 244 -2.67 -32.91 -15.96
CA SER A 244 -3.68 -33.85 -15.47
C SER A 244 -3.33 -35.31 -15.82
N SER A 245 -3.79 -36.29 -15.06
CA SER A 245 -3.53 -37.72 -15.37
C SER A 245 -4.07 -38.12 -16.74
N GLN A 246 -5.15 -37.47 -17.21
CA GLN A 246 -5.69 -37.61 -18.56
C GLN A 246 -4.78 -37.00 -19.62
N GLU A 247 -4.31 -35.77 -19.43
CA GLU A 247 -3.35 -35.13 -20.35
C GLU A 247 -2.05 -35.92 -20.46
N ILE A 248 -1.57 -36.49 -19.36
CA ILE A 248 -0.37 -37.34 -19.35
C ILE A 248 -0.62 -38.65 -20.11
N ALA A 249 -1.82 -39.23 -19.98
CA ALA A 249 -2.22 -40.45 -20.68
C ALA A 249 -2.25 -40.23 -22.20
N GLU A 250 -2.81 -39.11 -22.64
CA GLU A 250 -2.83 -38.67 -24.04
C GLU A 250 -1.41 -38.40 -24.56
N TYR A 251 -0.59 -37.67 -23.79
CA TYR A 251 0.77 -37.32 -24.18
C TYR A 251 1.70 -38.52 -24.31
N LEU A 252 1.61 -39.48 -23.38
CA LEU A 252 2.43 -40.69 -23.35
C LEU A 252 1.84 -41.86 -24.15
N ASN A 253 0.64 -41.69 -24.72
CA ASN A 253 -0.12 -42.72 -25.43
C ASN A 253 -0.25 -44.04 -24.65
N ILE A 254 -0.61 -43.92 -23.37
CA ILE A 254 -0.84 -45.03 -22.44
C ILE A 254 -2.20 -44.84 -21.75
N PRO A 255 -2.88 -45.91 -21.30
CA PRO A 255 -4.16 -45.74 -20.63
C PRO A 255 -4.00 -44.96 -19.32
N GLU A 256 -4.99 -44.14 -18.97
CA GLU A 256 -4.99 -43.31 -17.75
C GLU A 256 -4.73 -44.14 -16.48
N LYS A 257 -5.25 -45.37 -16.45
CA LYS A 257 -5.01 -46.32 -15.37
C LYS A 257 -3.51 -46.64 -15.18
N ASP A 258 -2.75 -46.77 -16.27
CA ASP A 258 -1.32 -47.04 -16.20
C ASP A 258 -0.54 -45.83 -15.68
N VAL A 259 -0.99 -44.60 -15.98
CA VAL A 259 -0.42 -43.36 -15.42
C VAL A 259 -0.59 -43.36 -13.90
N ILE A 260 -1.82 -43.62 -13.43
CA ILE A 260 -2.16 -43.67 -11.99
C ILE A 260 -1.38 -44.79 -11.28
N ASP A 261 -1.26 -45.96 -11.91
CA ASP A 261 -0.52 -47.10 -11.34
C ASP A 261 1.00 -46.86 -11.31
N ARG A 262 1.55 -46.11 -12.26
CA ARG A 262 2.97 -45.68 -12.23
C ARG A 262 3.19 -44.61 -11.18
N GLU A 263 2.33 -43.59 -11.09
CA GLU A 263 2.38 -42.55 -10.06
C GLU A 263 2.32 -43.18 -8.66
N ARG A 264 1.38 -44.10 -8.42
CA ARG A 264 1.23 -44.78 -7.13
C ARG A 264 2.45 -45.63 -6.78
N ARG A 265 3.04 -46.34 -7.74
CA ARG A 265 4.26 -47.14 -7.53
C ARG A 265 5.45 -46.25 -7.21
N ALA A 266 5.64 -45.18 -7.97
CA ALA A 266 6.70 -44.21 -7.78
C ALA A 266 6.62 -43.56 -6.39
N LEU A 267 5.44 -43.05 -6.02
CA LEU A 267 5.20 -42.48 -4.69
C LEU A 267 5.36 -43.51 -3.58
N LYS A 268 5.01 -44.77 -3.81
CA LYS A 268 5.24 -45.84 -2.82
C LYS A 268 6.72 -46.12 -2.63
N LEU A 269 7.51 -46.21 -3.70
CA LEU A 269 8.96 -46.38 -3.67
C LEU A 269 9.66 -45.23 -2.94
N ILE A 270 9.31 -43.99 -3.28
CA ILE A 270 9.79 -42.78 -2.61
C ILE A 270 9.40 -42.80 -1.11
N ASN A 271 8.16 -43.16 -0.79
CA ASN A 271 7.67 -43.24 0.60
C ASN A 271 8.23 -44.42 1.42
N THR A 272 8.65 -45.51 0.78
CA THR A 272 9.26 -46.67 1.48
C THR A 272 10.71 -46.43 1.87
N LYS A 273 11.38 -45.47 1.22
CA LYS A 273 12.79 -45.15 1.45
C LYS A 273 13.05 -43.88 2.27
N MET A 274 12.02 -43.06 2.53
CA MET A 274 12.07 -42.14 3.66
C MET A 274 12.23 -42.97 4.95
N LYS A 275 13.26 -42.68 5.76
CA LYS A 275 13.61 -43.51 6.92
C LYS A 275 12.38 -43.73 7.81
N THR A 276 12.13 -44.98 8.17
CA THR A 276 11.03 -45.39 9.05
C THR A 276 11.07 -44.65 10.38
N GLU A 277 12.28 -44.42 10.91
CA GLU A 277 12.53 -43.67 12.15
C GLU A 277 12.12 -42.19 12.05
N GLU A 278 12.47 -41.51 10.95
CA GLU A 278 12.07 -40.11 10.70
C GLU A 278 10.55 -40.00 10.52
N ARG A 279 9.93 -41.03 9.92
CA ARG A 279 8.48 -41.10 9.68
C ARG A 279 7.70 -41.39 10.96
N GLU A 280 8.16 -42.26 11.84
CA GLU A 280 7.53 -42.57 13.12
C GLU A 280 7.63 -41.41 14.11
N VAL A 281 8.79 -40.76 14.16
CA VAL A 281 9.03 -39.56 14.98
C VAL A 281 8.14 -38.41 14.52
N LEU A 282 8.05 -38.15 13.21
CA LEU A 282 7.17 -37.10 12.67
C LEU A 282 5.68 -37.44 12.80
N LYS A 283 5.30 -38.72 12.68
CA LYS A 283 3.90 -39.15 12.84
C LYS A 283 3.40 -39.08 14.29
N GLN A 284 4.24 -39.43 15.28
CA GLN A 284 3.87 -39.40 16.69
C GLN A 284 3.97 -38.01 17.31
N LEU A 285 4.95 -37.17 16.93
CA LEU A 285 5.03 -35.79 17.43
C LEU A 285 3.94 -34.87 16.85
N TYR A 286 3.50 -35.09 15.61
CA TYR A 286 2.63 -34.15 14.89
C TYR A 286 1.23 -34.73 14.53
N GLY A 287 0.90 -35.94 14.99
CA GLY A 287 -0.49 -36.46 15.01
C GLY A 287 -1.16 -36.60 13.65
N ILE A 288 -0.48 -37.17 12.65
CA ILE A 288 -0.94 -37.15 11.25
C ILE A 288 -2.14 -38.09 10.98
N GLU A 289 -2.47 -39.03 11.87
CA GLU A 289 -3.60 -39.97 11.68
C GLU A 289 -4.61 -40.03 12.86
N GLN A 290 -4.40 -39.27 13.94
CA GLN A 290 -5.35 -39.20 15.08
C GLN A 290 -5.69 -37.75 15.41
N SER A 291 -6.97 -37.50 15.74
CA SER A 291 -7.59 -36.17 15.86
C SER A 291 -6.98 -35.24 16.93
N ALA A 292 -5.99 -35.70 17.69
CA ALA A 292 -5.23 -34.89 18.64
C ALA A 292 -3.81 -35.48 18.85
N PRO A 293 -2.79 -34.63 19.10
CA PRO A 293 -1.47 -35.09 19.56
C PRO A 293 -1.59 -35.88 20.86
N VAL A 294 -0.92 -37.03 20.95
CA VAL A 294 -0.95 -37.88 22.13
C VAL A 294 0.07 -37.37 23.15
N PRO A 295 -0.25 -37.26 24.45
CA PRO A 295 0.67 -36.74 25.47
C PRO A 295 1.98 -37.55 25.53
N LEU A 296 3.11 -36.86 25.79
CA LEU A 296 4.47 -37.42 25.86
C LEU A 296 4.58 -38.72 26.67
N GLU A 297 3.76 -38.86 27.71
CA GLU A 297 3.69 -40.02 28.61
C GLU A 297 3.34 -41.33 27.88
N THR A 298 2.39 -41.28 26.94
CA THR A 298 1.96 -42.46 26.14
C THR A 298 2.94 -42.84 25.04
N VAL A 299 3.74 -41.88 24.56
CA VAL A 299 4.78 -42.05 23.54
C VAL A 299 6.04 -42.67 24.17
N ALA A 300 6.35 -42.31 25.42
CA ALA A 300 7.44 -42.92 26.18
C ALA A 300 7.20 -44.40 26.47
N GLU A 301 5.97 -44.80 26.78
CA GLU A 301 5.59 -46.20 27.03
C GLU A 301 5.64 -47.08 25.77
N THR A 302 5.33 -46.54 24.60
CA THR A 302 5.31 -47.28 23.33
C THR A 302 6.70 -47.50 22.72
N LEU A 303 7.65 -46.60 22.99
CA LEU A 303 9.02 -46.66 22.46
C LEU A 303 10.06 -47.23 23.46
N GLY A 304 9.64 -47.54 24.68
CA GLY A 304 10.53 -48.14 25.70
C GLY A 304 11.68 -47.24 26.16
N LEU A 305 11.59 -45.92 25.90
CA LEU A 305 12.59 -44.92 26.25
C LEU A 305 12.23 -44.24 27.57
N LYS A 306 13.25 -43.88 28.36
CA LYS A 306 13.02 -43.25 29.67
C LYS A 306 12.56 -41.79 29.49
N GLU A 307 11.47 -41.44 30.18
CA GLU A 307 10.80 -40.12 30.16
C GLU A 307 11.76 -38.92 30.36
N ARG A 308 12.88 -39.14 31.05
CA ARG A 308 13.93 -38.12 31.30
C ARG A 308 14.74 -37.76 30.05
N GLU A 309 14.84 -38.65 29.07
CA GLU A 309 15.61 -38.41 27.84
C GLU A 309 14.78 -37.61 26.84
N ILE A 310 13.48 -37.91 26.73
CA ILE A 310 12.53 -37.14 25.92
C ILE A 310 12.30 -35.75 26.52
N ARG A 311 12.11 -35.65 27.85
CA ARG A 311 12.04 -34.34 28.53
C ARG A 311 13.34 -33.56 28.43
N LYS A 312 14.52 -34.20 28.37
CA LYS A 312 15.80 -33.49 28.11
C LYS A 312 15.88 -32.97 26.67
N LEU A 313 15.46 -33.76 25.69
CA LEU A 313 15.41 -33.34 24.28
C LEU A 313 14.41 -32.21 24.05
N GLU A 314 13.23 -32.28 24.66
CA GLU A 314 12.19 -31.25 24.60
C GLU A 314 12.57 -29.99 25.40
N LEU A 315 13.13 -30.13 26.60
CA LEU A 315 13.61 -29.00 27.41
C LEU A 315 14.80 -28.32 26.73
N ASN A 316 15.68 -29.06 26.06
CA ASN A 316 16.76 -28.48 25.26
C ASN A 316 16.20 -27.74 24.04
N ALA A 317 15.22 -28.31 23.32
CA ALA A 317 14.57 -27.64 22.20
C ALA A 317 13.80 -26.37 22.63
N ARG A 318 13.10 -26.42 23.77
CA ARG A 318 12.39 -25.28 24.39
C ARG A 318 13.33 -24.21 24.91
N GLN A 319 14.38 -24.58 25.65
CA GLN A 319 15.37 -23.64 26.19
C GLN A 319 16.21 -22.96 25.10
N GLU A 320 16.43 -23.64 23.98
CA GLU A 320 17.10 -23.06 22.82
C GLU A 320 16.21 -22.05 22.10
N LEU A 321 14.89 -22.30 21.99
CA LEU A 321 13.94 -21.35 21.39
C LEU A 321 13.65 -20.13 22.30
N GLU A 322 13.52 -20.32 23.62
CA GLU A 322 13.30 -19.24 24.60
C GLU A 322 14.48 -18.25 24.68
N LYS A 323 15.71 -18.70 24.41
CA LYS A 323 16.90 -17.82 24.41
C LYS A 323 17.01 -16.93 23.16
N LEU A 324 16.33 -17.29 22.07
CA LEU A 324 16.56 -16.72 20.73
C LEU A 324 15.47 -15.75 20.26
N LEU A 325 14.26 -15.86 20.79
CA LEU A 325 13.09 -15.09 20.32
C LEU A 325 12.32 -14.45 21.47
N LYS A 326 11.71 -13.29 21.21
CA LYS A 326 10.78 -12.67 22.17
C LYS A 326 9.46 -13.45 22.21
N PRO A 327 8.69 -13.41 23.32
CA PRO A 327 7.44 -14.18 23.47
C PRO A 327 6.43 -13.97 22.34
N ARG A 328 6.35 -12.76 21.77
CA ARG A 328 5.46 -12.45 20.64
C ARG A 328 5.98 -12.93 19.29
N GLU A 329 7.30 -12.99 19.11
CA GLU A 329 7.94 -13.48 17.89
C GLU A 329 7.80 -15.00 17.79
N GLU A 330 7.97 -15.68 18.92
CA GLU A 330 7.78 -17.11 19.08
C GLU A 330 6.36 -17.56 18.73
N ILE A 331 5.33 -16.91 19.28
CA ILE A 331 3.91 -17.24 19.00
C ILE A 331 3.59 -17.09 17.52
N ILE A 332 4.11 -16.05 16.87
CA ILE A 332 3.86 -15.78 15.45
C ILE A 332 4.56 -16.81 14.56
N ILE A 333 5.81 -17.17 14.87
CA ILE A 333 6.53 -18.25 14.17
C ILE A 333 5.83 -19.59 14.37
N ARG A 334 5.33 -19.87 15.59
CA ARG A 334 4.59 -21.10 15.89
C ARG A 334 3.31 -21.23 15.07
N LEU A 335 2.49 -20.18 15.04
CA LEU A 335 1.24 -20.18 14.26
C LEU A 335 1.48 -20.18 12.74
N ARG A 336 2.53 -19.50 12.25
CA ARG A 336 2.87 -19.45 10.82
C ARG A 336 3.39 -20.78 10.28
N TYR A 337 4.20 -21.47 11.08
CA TYR A 337 4.89 -22.68 10.65
C TYR A 337 4.25 -23.96 11.23
N GLY A 338 3.13 -23.86 11.93
CA GLY A 338 2.41 -25.01 12.49
C GLY A 338 3.19 -25.70 13.63
N ILE A 339 4.10 -24.98 14.28
CA ILE A 339 4.80 -25.50 15.46
C ILE A 339 3.78 -25.42 16.61
N ASP A 340 3.38 -26.56 17.16
CA ASP A 340 2.29 -26.79 18.13
C ASP A 340 0.84 -26.83 17.58
N TYR A 341 0.62 -26.61 16.27
CA TYR A 341 -0.72 -26.61 15.67
C TYR A 341 -0.77 -27.37 14.34
N ASN A 342 -1.80 -28.21 14.14
CA ASN A 342 -1.98 -29.09 12.98
C ASN A 342 -2.10 -28.40 11.60
N ALA A 343 -1.96 -27.07 11.53
CA ALA A 343 -1.98 -26.32 10.27
C ALA A 343 -1.13 -25.04 10.38
N SER A 344 -0.30 -24.81 9.36
CA SER A 344 0.35 -23.52 9.11
C SER A 344 -0.72 -22.48 8.79
N MET A 345 -0.78 -21.39 9.55
CA MET A 345 -1.74 -20.33 9.30
C MET A 345 -1.16 -19.24 8.38
N THR A 346 -2.00 -18.68 7.51
CA THR A 346 -1.61 -17.54 6.68
C THR A 346 -1.40 -16.27 7.53
N LEU A 347 -0.67 -15.26 7.02
CA LEU A 347 -0.49 -13.98 7.72
C LEU A 347 -1.83 -13.32 8.13
N GLU A 348 -2.87 -13.56 7.34
CA GLU A 348 -4.21 -13.02 7.58
C GLU A 348 -4.93 -13.80 8.69
N GLU A 349 -4.82 -15.12 8.71
CA GLU A 349 -5.39 -15.97 9.75
C GLU A 349 -4.71 -15.78 11.11
N VAL A 350 -3.38 -15.64 11.12
CA VAL A 350 -2.64 -15.26 12.33
C VAL A 350 -3.06 -13.85 12.78
N GLY A 351 -3.38 -12.97 11.83
CA GLY A 351 -3.89 -11.61 12.07
C GLY A 351 -5.20 -11.60 12.80
N MET A 352 -6.15 -12.35 12.28
CA MET A 352 -7.47 -12.51 12.90
C MET A 352 -7.36 -13.14 14.29
N ARG A 353 -6.46 -14.12 14.48
CA ARG A 353 -6.30 -14.83 15.75
C ARG A 353 -5.62 -14.00 16.85
N LEU A 354 -4.69 -13.12 16.48
CA LEU A 354 -3.94 -12.28 17.42
C LEU A 354 -4.49 -10.85 17.53
N GLY A 355 -5.54 -10.50 16.78
CA GLY A 355 -6.08 -9.13 16.72
C GLY A 355 -5.10 -8.12 16.10
N LEU A 356 -4.23 -8.58 15.19
CA LEU A 356 -3.18 -7.79 14.55
C LEU A 356 -3.40 -7.72 13.05
N THR A 357 -2.95 -6.63 12.42
CA THR A 357 -3.01 -6.53 10.96
C THR A 357 -2.02 -7.50 10.30
N ARG A 358 -2.34 -7.97 9.09
CA ARG A 358 -1.47 -8.83 8.26
C ARG A 358 -0.03 -8.29 8.18
N GLU A 359 0.09 -6.98 7.95
CA GLU A 359 1.38 -6.31 7.83
C GLU A 359 2.13 -6.26 9.16
N ARG A 360 1.42 -6.15 10.29
CA ARG A 360 2.04 -6.19 11.62
C ARG A 360 2.63 -7.57 11.93
N ILE A 361 1.99 -8.65 11.49
CA ILE A 361 2.51 -10.00 11.68
C ILE A 361 3.71 -10.24 10.79
N ARG A 362 3.67 -9.79 9.53
CA ARG A 362 4.82 -9.86 8.63
C ARG A 362 6.05 -9.18 9.23
N GLN A 363 5.90 -7.98 9.79
CA GLN A 363 6.98 -7.26 10.45
C GLN A 363 7.58 -8.00 11.66
N ILE A 364 6.73 -8.68 12.45
CA ILE A 364 7.19 -9.43 13.62
C ILE A 364 7.87 -10.74 13.18
N GLU A 365 7.35 -11.40 12.15
CA GLU A 365 7.96 -12.57 11.52
C GLU A 365 9.34 -12.24 10.93
N ASP A 366 9.48 -11.13 10.22
CA ASP A 366 10.75 -10.71 9.62
C ASP A 366 11.79 -10.39 10.69
N LYS A 367 11.38 -9.79 11.82
CA LYS A 367 12.25 -9.56 12.98
C LYS A 367 12.68 -10.87 13.64
N ALA A 368 11.76 -11.82 13.79
CA ALA A 368 12.04 -13.14 14.32
C ALA A 368 13.04 -13.91 13.44
N LYS A 369 12.82 -13.92 12.11
CA LYS A 369 13.71 -14.55 11.13
C LYS A 369 15.11 -13.93 11.13
N LYS A 370 15.22 -12.60 11.19
CA LYS A 370 16.52 -11.90 11.27
C LYS A 370 17.30 -12.31 12.53
N ARG A 371 16.62 -12.43 13.68
CA ARG A 371 17.25 -12.92 14.93
C ARG A 371 17.70 -14.37 14.83
N LEU A 372 16.84 -15.25 14.29
CA LEU A 372 17.20 -16.65 14.06
C LEU A 372 18.40 -16.78 13.11
N ARG A 373 18.45 -16.00 12.03
CA ARG A 373 19.58 -15.97 11.09
C ARG A 373 20.88 -15.48 11.73
N TYR A 374 20.82 -14.42 12.54
CA TYR A 374 21.98 -13.90 13.26
C TYR A 374 22.59 -14.94 14.21
N HIS A 375 21.74 -15.64 14.96
CA HIS A 375 22.20 -16.68 15.88
C HIS A 375 22.67 -17.96 15.16
N ALA A 376 22.05 -18.33 14.04
CA ALA A 376 22.52 -19.43 13.18
C ALA A 376 23.89 -19.14 12.55
N GLN A 377 24.14 -17.88 12.16
CA GLN A 377 25.45 -17.43 11.69
C GLN A 377 26.50 -17.44 12.80
N GLN A 378 26.16 -17.00 14.02
CA GLN A 378 27.09 -17.08 15.15
C GLN A 378 27.48 -18.52 15.52
N ARG A 379 26.52 -19.47 15.50
CA ARG A 379 26.80 -20.90 15.70
C ARG A 379 27.71 -21.47 14.60
N ARG A 380 27.43 -21.16 13.33
CA ARG A 380 28.30 -21.59 12.21
C ARG A 380 29.71 -20.99 12.30
N LEU A 381 29.83 -19.72 12.70
CA LEU A 381 31.13 -19.07 12.89
C LEU A 381 31.91 -19.66 14.07
N SER A 382 31.25 -20.06 15.16
CA SER A 382 31.91 -20.74 16.29
C SER A 382 32.36 -22.16 15.94
N ASP A 383 31.66 -22.86 15.05
CA ASP A 383 32.04 -24.20 14.58
C ASP A 383 33.23 -24.14 13.60
N TYR A 384 33.47 -23.00 12.94
CA TYR A 384 34.63 -22.79 12.06
C TYR A 384 35.89 -22.27 12.77
N LEU A 385 35.74 -21.73 13.99
CA LEU A 385 36.83 -21.12 14.77
C LEU A 385 37.37 -22.02 15.90
N ASN A 386 36.85 -23.25 16.03
CA ASN A 386 37.32 -24.27 16.97
C ASN A 386 38.04 -25.40 16.26
#